data_AF-A0A1H3D0P9-F1
#
_entry.id   AF-A0A1H3D0P9-F1
#
_cell.length_a   1.000
_cell.length_b   1.000
_cell.length_c   1.000
_cell.angle_alpha   90.00
_cell.angle_beta   90.00
_cell.angle_gamma   90.00
#
_symmetry.space_group_name_H-M   'P 1'
#
loop_
_entity.id
_entity.type
_entity.pdbx_description
1 polymer ?
#
loop_
_entity_poly.entity_id
_entity_poly.type
_entity_poly.pdbx_seq_one_letter_code
_entity_poly.pdbx_strand_id
1 'polypeptide(L)'
;MYKLAIIFAGLLLSVAVGPKAWGQSLPLGADTVAAPVTLPSLSTLRYGHSDTLRAVQHLFMQRSKATRGWLQAGTGILLDGAVKKVVVKASKRKKQPEYVQDHYEDLDQQANQDIVFGALMTGYGIFRLSRFGPRQYQRVVAAYQQGQPLPPYLNRKLKTKYFRLLPLGSRQERAQAVAQ
;
A
#
# COMPACT_ATOMS: atom_id res chain seq x y z
N MET A 1 -15.08 10.06 -43.75
CA MET A 1 -15.56 10.64 -42.48
C MET A 1 -16.35 9.55 -41.76
N TYR A 2 -15.75 8.86 -40.78
CA TYR A 2 -16.40 7.75 -40.06
C TYR A 2 -16.58 8.15 -38.59
N LYS A 3 -17.84 8.26 -38.15
CA LYS A 3 -18.24 8.50 -36.75
C LYS A 3 -18.27 7.15 -36.03
N LEU A 4 -17.36 6.92 -35.09
CA LEU A 4 -17.47 5.83 -34.11
C LEU A 4 -18.13 6.38 -32.85
N ALA A 5 -19.40 6.05 -32.66
CA ALA A 5 -20.11 6.22 -31.41
C ALA A 5 -19.84 5.00 -30.54
N ILE A 6 -19.06 5.17 -29.46
CA ILE A 6 -18.89 4.14 -28.43
C ILE A 6 -19.75 4.56 -27.24
N ILE A 7 -20.90 3.91 -27.12
CA ILE A 7 -21.78 3.94 -25.95
C ILE A 7 -21.22 2.92 -24.96
N PHE A 8 -20.63 3.36 -23.86
CA PHE A 8 -20.39 2.50 -22.69
C PHE A 8 -21.40 2.84 -21.61
N ALA A 9 -22.41 1.97 -21.54
CA ALA A 9 -23.41 1.91 -20.49
C ALA A 9 -22.74 1.65 -19.14
N GLY A 10 -23.24 2.33 -18.12
CA GLY A 10 -22.70 2.32 -16.77
C GLY A 10 -22.99 1.05 -15.98
N LEU A 11 -22.22 0.90 -14.90
CA LEU A 11 -22.63 0.12 -13.73
C LEU A 11 -22.07 0.83 -12.49
N LEU A 12 -22.87 1.73 -11.92
CA LEU A 12 -22.62 2.34 -10.62
C LEU A 12 -23.06 1.34 -9.54
N LEU A 13 -22.11 0.68 -8.87
CA LEU A 13 -22.39 0.00 -7.61
C LEU A 13 -22.35 1.04 -6.48
N SER A 14 -23.53 1.52 -6.10
CA SER A 14 -23.76 2.25 -4.85
C SER A 14 -23.78 1.25 -3.69
N VAL A 15 -22.75 1.25 -2.84
CA VAL A 15 -22.80 0.55 -1.55
C VAL A 15 -23.37 1.52 -0.52
N ALA A 16 -24.66 1.33 -0.20
CA ALA A 16 -25.32 2.01 0.91
C ALA A 16 -24.82 1.40 2.24
N VAL A 17 -24.06 2.18 3.01
CA VAL A 17 -23.74 1.87 4.41
C VAL A 17 -24.75 2.62 5.27
N GLY A 18 -25.77 1.92 5.75
CA GLY A 18 -26.78 2.47 6.64
C GLY A 18 -26.21 2.85 8.02
N PRO A 19 -26.73 3.90 8.68
CA PRO A 19 -26.39 4.22 10.05
C PRO A 19 -26.98 3.17 11.00
N LYS A 20 -26.10 2.46 11.71
CA LYS A 20 -26.49 1.49 12.73
C LYS A 20 -26.94 2.28 13.96
N ALA A 21 -28.26 2.34 14.17
CA ALA A 21 -28.89 2.97 15.33
C ALA A 21 -28.46 2.27 16.62
N TRP A 22 -27.87 3.03 17.54
CA TRP A 22 -27.61 2.61 18.92
C TRP A 22 -28.81 3.01 19.76
N GLY A 23 -29.76 2.10 19.86
CA GLY A 23 -30.89 2.18 20.78
C GLY A 23 -31.06 0.81 21.46
N GLN A 24 -30.29 0.58 22.53
CA GLN A 24 -30.57 -0.50 23.47
C GLN A 24 -30.69 0.12 24.87
N SER A 25 -31.94 0.17 25.33
CA SER A 25 -32.32 0.44 26.71
C SER A 25 -31.74 -0.64 27.63
N LEU A 26 -31.06 -0.21 28.68
CA LEU A 26 -30.56 -1.04 29.78
C LEU A 26 -31.73 -1.65 30.58
N PRO A 27 -31.74 -2.96 30.86
CA PRO A 27 -32.49 -3.49 31.99
C PRO A 27 -31.71 -3.20 33.29
N LEU A 28 -32.23 -2.30 34.12
CA LEU A 28 -31.83 -2.18 35.52
C LEU A 28 -32.46 -3.34 36.29
N GLY A 29 -31.64 -4.29 36.74
CA GLY A 29 -32.08 -5.31 37.69
C GLY A 29 -31.20 -6.56 37.67
N ALA A 30 -30.37 -6.68 38.71
CA ALA A 30 -30.00 -7.91 39.42
C ALA A 30 -28.55 -7.82 39.92
N ASP A 31 -28.43 -7.93 41.25
CA ASP A 31 -27.19 -8.10 42.00
C ASP A 31 -26.28 -9.14 41.36
N THR A 32 -25.24 -8.66 40.66
CA THR A 32 -24.18 -9.51 40.14
C THR A 32 -22.99 -9.32 41.05
N VAL A 33 -22.74 -10.31 41.92
CA VAL A 33 -21.51 -10.41 42.71
C VAL A 33 -20.33 -10.24 41.75
N ALA A 34 -19.59 -9.15 41.89
CA ALA A 34 -18.47 -8.81 41.02
C ALA A 34 -17.41 -9.91 41.13
N ALA A 35 -17.39 -10.81 40.15
CA ALA A 35 -16.28 -11.75 39.99
C ALA A 35 -14.99 -10.93 39.86
N PRO A 36 -13.92 -11.29 40.58
CA PRO A 36 -12.64 -10.59 40.43
C PRO A 36 -12.20 -10.72 38.98
N VAL A 37 -12.18 -9.60 38.27
CA VAL A 37 -11.62 -9.48 36.93
C VAL A 37 -10.13 -9.79 37.08
N THR A 38 -9.74 -11.03 36.82
CA THR A 38 -8.35 -11.43 36.72
C THR A 38 -7.75 -10.70 35.53
N LEU A 39 -7.09 -9.59 35.82
CA LEU A 39 -6.30 -8.87 34.83
C LEU A 39 -5.26 -9.86 34.28
N PRO A 40 -5.22 -10.09 32.95
CA PRO A 40 -4.25 -11.00 32.37
C PRO A 40 -2.83 -10.53 32.71
N SER A 41 -2.02 -11.46 33.22
CA SER A 41 -0.62 -11.21 33.58
C SER A 41 0.14 -10.51 32.45
N LEU A 42 0.89 -9.46 32.78
CA LEU A 42 1.72 -8.70 31.83
C LEU A 42 2.78 -9.56 31.13
N SER A 43 3.12 -10.72 31.67
CA SER A 43 4.05 -11.69 31.07
C SER A 43 3.39 -12.63 30.04
N THR A 44 2.06 -12.77 30.06
CA THR A 44 1.29 -13.47 29.00
C THR A 44 0.72 -12.54 27.94
N LEU A 45 0.98 -11.24 28.07
CA LEU A 45 0.80 -10.21 27.05
C LEU A 45 1.81 -10.38 25.89
N ARG A 46 1.89 -11.60 25.35
CA ARG A 46 2.31 -11.85 23.98
C ARG A 46 1.48 -10.94 23.08
N TYR A 47 2.15 -10.31 22.12
CA TYR A 47 1.52 -9.49 21.10
C TYR A 47 0.17 -10.08 20.67
N GLY A 48 -0.91 -9.34 20.96
CA GLY A 48 -2.25 -9.80 20.63
C GLY A 48 -2.36 -10.13 19.14
N HIS A 49 -3.23 -11.07 18.81
CA HIS A 49 -3.51 -11.41 17.40
C HIS A 49 -3.92 -10.17 16.59
N SER A 50 -4.74 -9.31 17.19
CA SER A 50 -5.15 -8.01 16.65
C SER A 50 -4.00 -7.01 16.47
N ASP A 51 -3.06 -6.96 17.41
CA ASP A 51 -1.87 -6.10 17.32
C ASP A 51 -0.95 -6.55 16.19
N THR A 52 -0.79 -7.86 16.03
CA THR A 52 0.01 -8.43 14.94
C THR A 52 -0.60 -8.10 13.57
N LEU A 53 -1.92 -8.25 13.44
CA LEU A 53 -2.64 -7.87 12.21
C LEU A 53 -2.50 -6.38 11.90
N ARG A 54 -2.61 -5.51 12.90
CA ARG A 54 -2.40 -4.07 12.76
C ARG A 54 -0.97 -3.74 12.34
N ALA A 55 0.03 -4.38 12.96
CA ALA A 55 1.44 -4.17 12.61
C ALA A 55 1.73 -4.63 11.17
N VAL A 56 1.15 -5.76 10.74
CA VAL A 56 1.23 -6.23 9.34
C VAL A 56 0.57 -5.22 8.40
N GLN A 57 -0.63 -4.73 8.71
CA GLN A 57 -1.31 -3.72 7.91
C GLN A 57 -0.44 -2.46 7.74
N HIS A 58 0.11 -1.93 8.84
CA HIS A 58 1.00 -0.78 8.79
C HIS A 58 2.25 -1.03 7.93
N LEU A 59 2.87 -2.21 8.07
CA LEU A 59 4.03 -2.58 7.27
C LEU A 59 3.71 -2.59 5.77
N PHE A 60 2.60 -3.22 5.37
CA PHE A 60 2.17 -3.26 3.98
C PHE A 60 1.80 -1.87 3.45
N MET A 61 1.04 -1.09 4.22
CA MET A 61 0.71 0.29 3.84
C MET A 61 1.98 1.14 3.65
N GLN A 62 2.90 1.09 4.60
CA GLN A 62 4.16 1.85 4.54
C GLN A 62 5.00 1.45 3.32
N ARG A 63 5.13 0.15 3.03
CA ARG A 63 5.91 -0.33 1.88
C ARG A 63 5.22 -0.04 0.55
N SER A 64 3.90 -0.15 0.50
CA SER A 64 3.12 0.13 -0.71
C SER A 64 3.15 1.61 -1.11
N LYS A 65 3.27 2.55 -0.16
CA LYS A 65 3.38 3.99 -0.46
C LYS A 65 4.58 4.28 -1.35
N ALA A 66 5.75 3.76 -0.97
CA ALA A 66 6.95 3.90 -1.78
C ALA A 66 6.76 3.26 -3.16
N THR A 67 6.19 2.05 -3.22
CA THR A 67 5.89 1.36 -4.49
C THR A 67 5.01 2.18 -5.43
N ARG A 68 3.95 2.81 -4.91
CA ARG A 68 3.07 3.67 -5.70
C ARG A 68 3.82 4.86 -6.29
N GLY A 69 4.73 5.47 -5.51
CA GLY A 69 5.60 6.54 -6.00
C GLY A 69 6.46 6.10 -7.19
N TRP A 70 7.13 4.95 -7.08
CA TRP A 70 7.94 4.40 -8.19
C TRP A 70 7.10 4.09 -9.43
N LEU A 71 5.93 3.50 -9.23
CA LEU A 71 5.05 3.09 -10.34
C LEU A 71 4.44 4.32 -11.03
N GLN A 72 3.99 5.31 -10.27
CA GLN A 72 3.46 6.56 -10.80
C GLN A 72 4.53 7.36 -11.55
N ALA A 73 5.72 7.51 -10.97
CA ALA A 73 6.83 8.21 -11.62
C ALA A 73 7.28 7.48 -12.89
N GLY A 74 7.52 6.16 -12.81
CA GLY A 74 7.94 5.36 -13.96
C GLY A 74 6.92 5.36 -15.09
N THR A 75 5.62 5.24 -14.76
CA THR A 75 4.55 5.26 -15.77
C THR A 75 4.44 6.64 -16.40
N GLY A 76 4.58 7.71 -15.62
CA GLY A 76 4.57 9.08 -16.13
C GLY A 76 5.68 9.32 -17.16
N ILE A 77 6.92 8.94 -16.84
CA ILE A 77 8.08 9.08 -17.74
C ILE A 77 7.89 8.22 -18.99
N LEU A 78 7.43 6.97 -18.84
CA LEU A 78 7.19 6.08 -19.96
C LEU A 78 6.14 6.63 -20.93
N LEU A 79 5.05 7.21 -20.39
CA LEU A 79 4.01 7.83 -21.19
C LEU A 79 4.51 9.08 -21.92
N ASP A 80 5.30 9.93 -21.25
CA ASP A 80 5.91 11.11 -21.88
C ASP A 80 6.80 10.72 -23.06
N GLY A 81 7.69 9.74 -22.88
CA GLY A 81 8.52 9.20 -23.96
C GLY A 81 7.69 8.59 -25.10
N ALA A 82 6.62 7.86 -24.79
CA ALA A 82 5.72 7.30 -25.80
C ALA A 82 5.02 8.40 -26.62
N VAL A 83 4.58 9.48 -25.98
CA VAL A 83 3.98 10.64 -26.65
C VAL A 83 5.00 11.33 -27.55
N LYS A 84 6.23 11.59 -27.07
CA LYS A 84 7.32 12.16 -27.88
C LYS A 84 7.59 11.32 -29.13
N LYS A 85 7.65 9.98 -29.01
CA LYS A 85 7.79 9.09 -30.19
C LYS A 85 6.66 9.23 -31.20
N VAL A 86 5.41 9.33 -30.74
CA VAL A 86 4.26 9.52 -31.62
C VAL A 86 4.36 10.87 -32.35
N VAL A 87 4.77 11.94 -31.65
CA VAL A 87 4.98 13.27 -32.24
C VAL A 87 6.08 13.24 -33.29
N VAL A 88 7.24 12.65 -32.99
CA VAL A 88 8.35 12.50 -33.96
C VAL A 88 7.92 11.68 -35.19
N LYS A 89 7.17 10.59 -34.99
CA LYS A 89 6.69 9.75 -36.10
C LYS A 89 5.66 10.49 -36.97
N ALA A 90 4.83 11.33 -36.36
CA ALA A 90 3.87 12.16 -37.09
C ALA A 90 4.56 13.28 -37.88
N SER A 91 5.61 13.90 -37.32
CA SER A 91 6.33 15.00 -37.96
C SER A 91 7.19 14.54 -39.15
N LYS A 92 7.83 13.36 -39.07
CA LYS A 92 8.63 12.76 -40.16
C LYS A 92 7.86 12.52 -41.46
N ARG A 93 6.52 12.55 -41.44
CA ARG A 93 5.69 12.41 -42.66
C ARG A 93 5.69 13.68 -43.54
N LYS A 94 6.11 14.82 -43.02
CA LYS A 94 6.15 16.10 -43.74
C LYS A 94 7.60 16.37 -44.12
N LYS A 95 7.90 16.71 -45.38
CA LYS A 95 9.24 17.16 -45.80
C LYS A 95 9.54 18.49 -45.11
N GLN A 96 10.20 18.43 -43.97
CA GLN A 96 10.56 19.58 -43.14
C GLN A 96 11.96 20.08 -43.52
N PRO A 97 12.22 21.40 -43.38
CA PRO A 97 13.55 21.95 -43.57
C PRO A 97 14.54 21.38 -42.53
N GLU A 98 15.83 21.36 -42.88
CA GLU A 98 16.92 20.67 -42.16
C GLU A 98 17.00 21.06 -40.67
N TYR A 99 16.91 22.36 -40.33
CA TYR A 99 16.93 22.85 -38.94
C TYR A 99 15.80 22.29 -38.05
N VAL A 100 14.70 21.84 -38.64
CA VAL A 100 13.59 21.22 -37.92
C VAL A 100 13.86 19.73 -37.68
N GLN A 101 14.67 19.09 -38.52
CA GLN A 101 15.03 17.68 -38.36
C GLN A 101 15.88 17.46 -37.11
N ASP A 102 16.89 18.31 -36.88
CA ASP A 102 17.75 18.24 -35.69
C ASP A 102 16.93 18.25 -34.39
N HIS A 103 15.90 19.12 -34.32
CA HIS A 103 15.01 19.19 -33.17
C HIS A 103 14.23 17.89 -32.95
N TYR A 104 13.76 17.23 -34.01
CA TYR A 104 13.05 15.96 -33.90
C TYR A 104 13.97 14.78 -33.60
N GLU A 105 15.25 14.83 -33.97
CA GLU A 105 16.24 13.82 -33.60
C GLU A 105 16.55 13.86 -32.10
N ASP A 106 16.76 15.05 -31.54
CA ASP A 106 16.92 15.22 -30.08
C ASP A 106 15.68 14.72 -29.32
N LEU A 107 14.48 15.08 -29.77
CA LEU A 107 13.23 14.55 -29.20
C LEU A 107 13.14 13.02 -29.30
N ASP A 108 13.61 12.42 -30.41
CA ASP A 108 13.59 10.96 -30.58
C ASP A 108 14.54 10.25 -29.62
N GLN A 109 15.72 10.85 -29.37
CA GLN A 109 16.73 10.36 -28.44
C GLN A 109 16.25 10.49 -26.99
N GLN A 110 15.70 11.64 -26.61
CA GLN A 110 15.10 11.84 -25.29
C GLN A 110 13.95 10.86 -25.06
N ALA A 111 13.08 10.66 -26.05
CA ALA A 111 11.99 9.71 -25.97
C ALA A 111 12.46 8.27 -25.73
N ASN A 112 13.56 7.86 -26.37
CA ASN A 112 14.15 6.54 -26.12
C ASN A 112 14.65 6.41 -24.67
N GLN A 113 15.33 7.43 -24.16
CA GLN A 113 15.84 7.45 -22.78
C GLN A 113 14.69 7.40 -21.77
N ASP A 114 13.64 8.20 -21.98
CA ASP A 114 12.45 8.24 -21.14
C ASP A 114 11.73 6.90 -21.13
N ILE A 115 11.54 6.26 -22.29
CA ILE A 115 10.90 4.94 -22.36
C ILE A 115 11.71 3.90 -21.60
N VAL A 116 13.03 3.85 -21.78
CA VAL A 116 13.89 2.88 -21.09
C VAL A 116 13.87 3.12 -19.58
N PHE A 117 14.09 4.36 -19.15
CA PHE A 117 14.13 4.71 -17.73
C PHE A 117 12.76 4.51 -17.06
N GLY A 118 11.69 4.96 -17.72
CA GLY A 118 10.31 4.76 -17.30
C GLY A 118 9.94 3.28 -17.21
N ALA A 119 10.37 2.46 -18.16
CA ALA A 119 10.14 1.01 -18.13
C ALA A 119 10.86 0.34 -16.96
N LEU A 120 12.13 0.71 -16.69
CA LEU A 120 12.89 0.19 -15.55
C LEU A 120 12.23 0.57 -14.21
N MET A 121 11.87 1.85 -14.03
CA MET A 121 11.19 2.31 -12.81
C MET A 121 9.83 1.64 -12.62
N THR A 122 9.04 1.52 -13.69
CA THR A 122 7.73 0.88 -13.68
C THR A 122 7.86 -0.61 -13.36
N GLY A 123 8.78 -1.30 -14.02
CA GLY A 123 9.08 -2.71 -13.79
C GLY A 123 9.50 -2.97 -12.35
N TYR A 124 10.37 -2.13 -11.78
CA TYR A 124 10.74 -2.18 -10.37
C TYR A 124 9.55 -1.94 -9.44
N GLY A 125 8.69 -0.96 -9.77
CA GLY A 125 7.44 -0.69 -9.07
C GLY A 125 6.51 -1.90 -9.05
N ILE A 126 6.27 -2.53 -10.20
CA ILE A 126 5.43 -3.74 -10.33
C ILE A 126 6.02 -4.90 -9.54
N PHE A 127 7.33 -5.14 -9.66
CA PHE A 127 8.03 -6.17 -8.89
C PHE A 127 7.85 -5.97 -7.38
N ARG A 128 7.92 -4.73 -6.90
CA ARG A 128 7.72 -4.44 -5.47
C ARG A 128 6.24 -4.55 -5.08
N LEU A 129 5.32 -4.24 -5.98
CA LEU A 129 3.88 -4.35 -5.78
C LEU A 129 3.43 -5.81 -5.69
N SER A 130 4.03 -6.72 -6.44
CA SER A 130 3.70 -8.16 -6.33
C SER A 130 3.99 -8.68 -4.91
N ARG A 131 5.06 -8.20 -4.27
CA ARG A 131 5.47 -8.60 -2.92
C ARG A 131 4.70 -7.92 -1.79
N PHE A 132 4.37 -6.63 -1.93
CA PHE A 132 3.69 -5.83 -0.89
C PHE A 132 2.29 -5.35 -1.32
N GLY A 133 1.67 -6.07 -2.25
CA GLY A 133 0.38 -5.71 -2.82
C GLY A 133 -0.80 -6.08 -1.92
N PRO A 134 -1.99 -5.56 -2.23
CA PRO A 134 -3.22 -5.83 -1.47
C PRO A 134 -3.58 -7.32 -1.48
N ARG A 135 -3.37 -8.02 -2.60
CA ARG A 135 -3.60 -9.48 -2.72
C ARG A 135 -2.71 -10.27 -1.76
N GLN A 136 -1.43 -9.89 -1.65
CA GLN A 136 -0.49 -10.59 -0.76
C GLN A 136 -0.82 -10.30 0.71
N TYR A 137 -1.22 -9.07 1.03
CA TYR A 137 -1.73 -8.72 2.36
C TYR A 137 -2.93 -9.59 2.75
N GLN A 138 -3.94 -9.69 1.87
CA GLN A 138 -5.12 -10.52 2.11
C GLN A 138 -4.76 -11.99 2.34
N ARG A 139 -3.84 -12.56 1.55
CA ARG A 139 -3.36 -13.94 1.75
C ARG A 139 -2.70 -14.12 3.11
N VAL A 140 -1.83 -13.18 3.51
CA VAL A 140 -1.12 -13.26 4.79
C VAL A 140 -2.10 -13.13 5.96
N VAL A 141 -3.06 -12.21 5.87
CA VAL A 141 -4.09 -12.03 6.89
C VAL A 141 -4.97 -13.26 6.99
N ALA A 142 -5.44 -13.80 5.86
CA ALA A 142 -6.27 -15.01 5.83
C ALA A 142 -5.52 -16.22 6.42
N ALA A 143 -4.27 -16.45 6.02
CA ALA A 143 -3.45 -17.53 6.57
C ALA A 143 -3.23 -17.36 8.08
N TYR A 144 -2.97 -16.13 8.54
CA TYR A 144 -2.77 -15.86 9.96
C TYR A 144 -4.06 -16.07 10.78
N GLN A 145 -5.21 -15.66 10.24
CA GLN A 145 -6.52 -15.90 10.85
C GLN A 145 -6.84 -17.40 10.95
N GLN A 146 -6.35 -18.22 10.03
CA GLN A 146 -6.42 -19.68 10.07
C GLN A 146 -5.44 -20.32 11.07
N GLY A 147 -4.68 -19.52 11.83
CA GLY A 147 -3.72 -20.00 12.81
C GLY A 147 -2.34 -20.36 12.23
N GLN A 148 -2.11 -20.11 10.93
CA GLN A 148 -0.77 -20.32 10.38
C GLN A 148 0.21 -19.26 10.91
N PRO A 149 1.48 -19.64 11.15
CA PRO A 149 2.50 -18.69 11.58
C PRO A 149 2.76 -17.64 10.50
N LEU A 150 3.12 -16.41 10.92
CA LEU A 150 3.49 -15.38 9.97
C LEU A 150 4.74 -15.81 9.17
N PRO A 151 4.79 -15.51 7.87
CA PRO A 151 5.99 -15.70 7.08
C PRO A 151 7.23 -15.06 7.73
N PRO A 152 8.37 -15.76 7.79
CA PRO A 152 9.55 -15.32 8.55
C PRO A 152 10.10 -13.98 8.05
N TYR A 153 9.94 -13.67 6.76
CA TYR A 153 10.35 -12.39 6.19
C TYR A 153 9.53 -11.20 6.71
N LEU A 154 8.30 -11.41 7.18
CA LEU A 154 7.47 -10.39 7.81
C LEU A 154 7.85 -10.24 9.27
N ASN A 155 8.02 -11.35 9.99
CA ASN A 155 8.39 -11.33 11.40
C ASN A 155 9.67 -10.50 11.65
N ARG A 156 10.70 -10.67 10.81
CA ARG A 156 11.94 -9.88 10.86
C ARG A 156 11.77 -8.37 10.61
N LYS A 157 10.68 -7.96 9.96
CA LYS A 157 10.44 -6.57 9.55
C LYS A 157 9.35 -5.88 10.38
N LEU A 158 8.56 -6.65 11.13
CA LEU A 158 7.57 -6.12 12.06
C LEU A 158 8.32 -5.45 13.21
N LYS A 159 8.16 -4.14 13.32
CA LYS A 159 8.78 -3.37 14.40
C LYS A 159 7.88 -3.41 15.63
N THR A 160 8.47 -3.68 16.79
CA THR A 160 7.80 -3.72 18.10
C THR A 160 7.04 -2.44 18.42
N LYS A 161 7.46 -1.30 17.87
CA LYS A 161 6.76 0.00 17.99
C LYS A 161 5.35 0.07 17.42
N TYR A 162 4.94 -0.89 16.59
CA TYR A 162 3.58 -0.94 16.01
C TYR A 162 2.63 -1.87 16.76
N PHE A 163 3.15 -2.56 17.79
CA PHE A 163 2.33 -3.32 18.70
C PHE A 163 1.94 -2.40 19.84
N ARG A 164 0.67 -2.42 20.27
CA ARG A 164 0.20 -1.56 21.37
C ARG A 164 0.92 -1.88 22.67
N LEU A 165 1.33 -3.13 22.82
CA LEU A 165 2.03 -3.63 23.98
C LEU A 165 3.52 -3.54 23.71
N LEU A 166 4.11 -2.40 24.07
CA LEU A 166 5.52 -2.42 24.41
C LEU A 166 5.67 -3.38 25.60
N PRO A 167 6.65 -4.31 25.59
CA PRO A 167 7.06 -4.89 26.86
C PRO A 167 7.36 -3.71 27.79
N LEU A 168 6.61 -3.63 28.90
CA LEU A 168 6.88 -2.73 30.02
C LEU A 168 8.29 -3.09 30.51
N GLY A 169 9.21 -2.34 29.91
CA GLY A 169 10.64 -2.30 30.10
C GLY A 169 11.15 -1.14 29.24
N SER A 170 10.27 -0.14 29.04
CA SER A 170 10.58 1.12 28.38
C SER A 170 11.68 1.77 29.21
N ARG A 171 12.59 2.49 28.57
CA ARG A 171 13.83 3.02 29.18
C ARG A 171 13.70 3.59 30.60
N GLN A 172 12.52 4.09 30.99
CA GLN A 172 12.25 4.57 32.35
C GLN A 172 12.35 3.48 33.42
N GLU A 173 11.81 2.28 33.20
CA GLU A 173 11.93 1.18 34.18
C GLU A 173 13.36 0.64 34.25
N ARG A 174 14.09 0.62 33.12
CA ARG A 174 15.53 0.27 33.13
C ARG A 174 16.38 1.34 33.79
N ALA A 175 16.04 2.61 33.63
CA ALA A 175 16.71 3.71 34.31
C ALA A 175 16.44 3.67 35.82
N GLN A 176 15.22 3.29 36.24
CA GLN A 176 14.87 3.12 37.65
C GLN A 176 15.52 1.88 38.28
N ALA A 177 15.64 0.76 37.54
CA ALA A 177 16.28 -0.46 38.04
C ALA A 177 17.82 -0.38 38.14
N VAL A 178 18.46 0.55 37.44
CA VAL A 178 19.92 0.80 37.52
C VAL A 178 20.26 1.86 38.58
N ALA A 179 19.25 2.59 39.07
CA ALA A 179 19.40 3.59 40.12
C ALA A 179 19.22 3.03 41.55
N GLN A 180 18.97 1.72 41.67
CA GLN A 180 19.00 0.96 42.92
C GLN A 180 20.28 0.13 42.98
#